data_AF-A0A7K2TD53-F1
#
_entry.id   AF-A0A7K2TD53-F1
#
_cell.length_a   1.000
_cell.length_b   1.000
_cell.length_c   1.000
_cell.angle_alpha   90.00
_cell.angle_beta   90.00
_cell.angle_gamma   90.00
#
_symmetry.space_group_name_H-M   'P 1'
#
loop_
_entity.id
_entity.type
_entity.pdbx_description
1 polymer ?
#
loop_
_entity_poly.entity_id
_entity_poly.type
_entity_poly.pdbx_seq_one_letter_code
_entity_poly.pdbx_strand_id
1 'polypeptide(L)'
;MTTRTLPHDPYFTAVCDALTAAGQELTAHCWTDDGETRGTYCYLTAVITLDPSGTAGEWREDIPAGTPWPCGLLLLWEWHTGIEADQGEPDRGPVWLFAELKADGSNEYPTWLPVEGYASPAAIVEAARKVIAREIGAGHFHNGGQPQWDGGIIGDTWDRHAELDAACEAWGTEEAEEAAS
;
A
#
# COMPACT_ATOMS: atom_id res chain seq x y z
N MET A 1 15.47 5.14 18.14
CA MET A 1 14.22 5.34 17.39
C MET A 1 13.11 5.43 18.40
N THR A 2 12.62 6.64 18.65
CA THR A 2 11.37 6.85 19.38
C THR A 2 10.26 6.25 18.53
N THR A 3 9.58 5.25 19.04
CA THR A 3 8.35 4.68 18.46
C THR A 3 7.27 5.75 18.52
N ARG A 4 7.30 6.71 17.58
CA ARG A 4 6.20 7.66 17.38
C ARG A 4 5.06 6.86 16.76
N THR A 5 3.89 6.90 17.37
CA THR A 5 2.67 6.36 16.76
C THR A 5 2.29 7.27 15.61
N LEU A 6 2.18 6.71 14.40
CA LEU A 6 1.80 7.46 13.21
C LEU A 6 0.27 7.47 13.05
N PRO A 7 -0.30 8.50 12.40
CA PRO A 7 -1.75 8.66 12.27
C PRO A 7 -2.47 7.44 11.68
N HIS A 8 -1.81 6.73 10.75
CA HIS A 8 -2.38 5.60 10.02
C HIS A 8 -2.16 4.24 10.68
N ASP A 9 -1.40 4.14 11.77
CA ASP A 9 -1.16 2.88 12.48
C ASP A 9 -2.45 2.12 12.84
N PRO A 10 -3.52 2.78 13.37
CA PRO A 10 -4.76 2.07 13.72
C PRO A 10 -5.52 1.55 12.50
N TYR A 11 -5.51 2.31 11.41
CA TYR A 11 -6.14 1.89 10.14
C TYR A 11 -5.40 0.70 9.56
N PHE A 12 -4.08 0.78 9.52
CA PHE A 12 -3.23 -0.27 9.00
C PHE A 12 -3.36 -1.57 9.80
N THR A 13 -3.44 -1.47 11.13
CA THR A 13 -3.73 -2.62 12.01
C THR A 13 -5.07 -3.28 11.62
N ALA A 14 -6.13 -2.48 11.42
CA ALA A 14 -7.44 -3.01 11.04
C ALA A 14 -7.43 -3.72 9.67
N VAL A 15 -6.64 -3.21 8.71
CA VAL A 15 -6.44 -3.86 7.41
C VAL A 15 -5.70 -5.20 7.55
N CYS A 16 -4.61 -5.24 8.32
CA CYS A 16 -3.86 -6.47 8.61
C CYS A 16 -4.72 -7.53 9.31
N ASP A 17 -5.52 -7.11 10.29
CA ASP A 17 -6.46 -7.99 10.99
C ASP A 17 -7.51 -8.57 10.03
N ALA A 18 -8.05 -7.75 9.13
CA ALA A 18 -9.03 -8.20 8.14
C ALA A 18 -8.44 -9.19 7.13
N LEU A 19 -7.22 -8.94 6.63
CA LEU A 19 -6.50 -9.85 5.73
C LEU A 19 -6.22 -11.19 6.42
N THR A 20 -5.75 -11.16 7.66
CA THR A 20 -5.50 -12.35 8.46
C THR A 20 -6.80 -13.13 8.73
N ALA A 21 -7.88 -12.45 9.09
CA ALA A 21 -9.19 -13.06 9.31
C ALA A 21 -9.77 -13.70 8.02
N ALA A 22 -9.42 -13.16 6.85
CA ALA A 22 -9.75 -13.73 5.55
C ALA A 22 -8.83 -14.88 5.11
N GLY A 23 -7.86 -15.28 5.95
CA GLY A 23 -6.92 -16.36 5.68
C GLY A 23 -5.78 -15.99 4.74
N GLN A 24 -5.51 -14.70 4.53
CA GLN A 24 -4.32 -14.25 3.81
C GLN A 24 -3.10 -14.35 4.73
N GLU A 25 -2.03 -14.97 4.25
CA GLU A 25 -0.78 -15.07 4.99
C GLU A 25 0.03 -13.78 4.83
N LEU A 26 0.20 -13.05 5.94
CA LEU A 26 1.08 -11.90 6.02
C LEU A 26 2.48 -12.38 6.41
N THR A 27 3.49 -11.81 5.77
CA THR A 27 4.88 -12.01 6.19
C THR A 27 5.24 -11.07 7.34
N ALA A 28 6.41 -11.28 7.95
CA ALA A 28 6.95 -10.37 8.96
C ALA A 28 7.29 -8.96 8.42
N HIS A 29 7.25 -8.77 7.10
CA HIS A 29 7.56 -7.49 6.46
C HIS A 29 6.30 -6.62 6.30
N CYS A 30 5.68 -6.29 7.43
CA CYS A 30 4.58 -5.33 7.50
C CYS A 30 4.99 -4.15 8.38
N TRP A 31 4.91 -2.92 7.86
CA TRP A 31 5.36 -1.72 8.58
C TRP A 31 4.66 -0.44 8.12
N THR A 32 4.75 0.58 8.96
CA THR A 32 4.32 1.97 8.73
C THR A 32 5.52 2.90 8.91
N ASP A 33 5.57 4.00 8.16
CA ASP A 33 6.66 4.99 8.24
C ASP A 33 6.18 6.38 7.81
N ASP A 34 6.89 7.42 8.27
CA ASP A 34 6.84 8.78 7.75
C ASP A 34 8.03 8.98 6.78
N GLY A 35 7.78 8.65 5.51
CA GLY A 35 8.80 8.72 4.46
C GLY A 35 9.00 10.13 3.92
N GLU A 36 10.04 10.30 3.13
CA GLU A 36 10.30 11.53 2.38
C GLU A 36 10.25 11.26 0.87
N THR A 37 9.47 12.04 0.13
CA THR A 37 9.62 12.17 -1.32
C THR A 37 10.75 13.15 -1.60
N ARG A 38 11.61 12.76 -2.55
CA ARG A 38 12.77 13.54 -3.02
C ARG A 38 13.71 14.03 -1.92
N GLY A 39 13.70 13.37 -0.76
CA GLY A 39 14.50 13.71 0.42
C GLY A 39 14.13 15.06 1.05
N THR A 40 12.89 15.54 0.87
CA THR A 40 12.47 16.85 1.39
C THR A 40 11.02 16.92 1.83
N TYR A 41 10.09 16.19 1.21
CA TYR A 41 8.67 16.33 1.53
C TYR A 41 8.12 15.09 2.21
N CYS A 42 7.56 15.25 3.41
CA CYS A 42 7.05 14.13 4.18
C CYS A 42 5.75 13.57 3.57
N TYR A 43 5.63 12.24 3.56
CA TYR A 43 4.40 11.51 3.28
C TYR A 43 4.27 10.32 4.23
N LEU A 44 3.05 9.87 4.50
CA LEU A 44 2.84 8.66 5.30
C LEU A 44 2.82 7.46 4.37
N THR A 45 3.46 6.37 4.78
CA THR A 45 3.46 5.13 4.01
C THR A 45 3.25 3.92 4.89
N ALA A 46 2.68 2.88 4.30
CA ALA A 46 2.55 1.57 4.92
C ALA A 46 2.68 0.46 3.89
N VAL A 47 3.32 -0.63 4.27
CA VAL A 47 3.57 -1.77 3.40
C VAL A 47 3.10 -3.05 4.07
N ILE A 48 2.20 -3.79 3.42
CA ILE A 48 1.79 -5.15 3.78
C ILE A 48 2.38 -6.10 2.75
N THR A 49 3.23 -7.02 3.19
CA THR A 49 3.72 -8.10 2.32
C THR A 49 2.93 -9.37 2.58
N LEU A 50 2.17 -9.80 1.58
CA LEU A 50 1.45 -11.08 1.54
C LEU A 50 2.32 -12.17 0.93
N ASP A 51 2.11 -13.41 1.35
CA ASP A 51 2.67 -14.62 0.73
C ASP A 51 1.56 -15.53 0.16
N PRO A 52 1.01 -15.20 -1.02
CA PRO A 52 -0.09 -15.99 -1.58
C PRO A 52 0.29 -17.43 -1.95
N SER A 53 1.59 -17.74 -2.02
CA SER A 53 2.10 -19.03 -2.49
C SER A 53 2.75 -19.87 -1.40
N GLY A 54 2.89 -19.35 -0.18
CA GLY A 54 3.55 -20.04 0.92
C GLY A 54 5.03 -20.29 0.64
N THR A 55 5.68 -19.42 -0.15
CA THR A 55 7.08 -19.55 -0.57
C THR A 55 7.98 -18.45 -0.02
N ALA A 56 7.48 -17.62 0.89
CA ALA A 56 8.28 -16.59 1.54
C ALA A 56 9.43 -17.23 2.34
N GLY A 57 10.65 -16.74 2.09
CA GLY A 57 11.86 -17.25 2.75
C GLY A 57 12.50 -18.47 2.07
N GLU A 58 11.87 -19.03 1.04
CA GLU A 58 12.47 -20.06 0.19
C GLU A 58 13.46 -19.45 -0.81
N TRP A 59 14.50 -20.22 -1.16
CA TRP A 59 15.44 -19.80 -2.19
C TRP A 59 14.76 -19.86 -3.56
N ARG A 60 15.08 -18.90 -4.44
CA ARG A 60 14.37 -18.74 -5.71
C ARG A 60 14.47 -19.97 -6.61
N GLU A 61 15.60 -20.66 -6.57
CA GLU A 61 15.88 -21.91 -7.29
C GLU A 61 15.05 -23.11 -6.81
N ASP A 62 14.56 -23.08 -5.57
CA ASP A 62 13.76 -24.14 -4.95
C ASP A 62 12.26 -23.96 -5.22
N ILE A 63 11.84 -22.77 -5.65
CA ILE A 63 10.45 -22.47 -5.98
C ILE A 63 10.10 -23.03 -7.37
N PRO A 64 9.04 -23.86 -7.50
CA PRO A 64 8.63 -24.40 -8.79
C PRO A 64 8.42 -23.33 -9.87
N ALA A 65 8.84 -23.64 -11.10
CA ALA A 65 8.60 -22.76 -12.23
C ALA A 65 7.09 -22.57 -12.45
N GLY A 66 6.66 -21.32 -12.61
CA GLY A 66 5.24 -20.98 -12.79
C GLY A 66 4.44 -20.82 -11.50
N THR A 67 5.05 -20.98 -10.32
CA THR A 67 4.42 -20.57 -9.05
C THR A 67 4.01 -19.10 -9.14
N PRO A 68 2.72 -18.75 -8.94
CA PRO A 68 2.28 -17.36 -8.94
C PRO A 68 2.90 -16.64 -7.74
N TRP A 69 3.22 -15.35 -7.83
CA TRP A 69 3.71 -14.56 -6.68
C TRP A 69 4.87 -15.22 -5.91
N PRO A 70 5.92 -15.73 -6.60
CA PRO A 70 6.91 -16.61 -5.97
C PRO A 70 7.68 -15.93 -4.83
N CYS A 71 7.81 -14.60 -4.86
CA CYS A 71 8.46 -13.85 -3.80
C CYS A 71 7.46 -13.04 -2.95
N GLY A 72 6.15 -13.17 -3.20
CA GLY A 72 5.10 -12.43 -2.49
C GLY A 72 4.49 -11.27 -3.27
N LEU A 73 3.50 -10.65 -2.62
CA LEU A 73 2.71 -9.51 -3.12
C LEU A 73 2.78 -8.38 -2.10
N LEU A 74 3.14 -7.18 -2.55
CA LEU A 74 3.08 -5.97 -1.74
C LEU A 74 1.71 -5.30 -1.95
N LEU A 75 1.09 -4.88 -0.84
CA LEU A 75 0.05 -3.85 -0.82
C LEU A 75 0.67 -2.63 -0.15
N LEU A 76 0.60 -1.48 -0.81
CA LEU A 76 1.16 -0.24 -0.30
C LEU A 76 0.03 0.77 -0.11
N TRP A 77 0.07 1.48 1.00
CA TRP A 77 -0.78 2.63 1.25
C TRP A 77 0.10 3.84 1.44
N GLU A 78 -0.22 4.93 0.75
CA GLU A 78 0.51 6.19 0.86
C GLU A 78 -0.48 7.32 1.07
N TRP A 79 -0.15 8.29 1.93
CA TRP A 79 -0.88 9.55 2.03
C TRP A 79 0.04 10.71 1.69
N HIS A 80 -0.35 11.42 0.65
CA HIS A 80 0.44 12.51 0.06
C HIS A 80 -0.09 13.87 0.50
N THR A 81 0.81 14.80 0.82
CA THR A 81 0.45 16.19 1.16
C THR A 81 0.00 16.99 -0.07
N GLY A 82 0.29 16.50 -1.28
CA GLY A 82 0.02 17.15 -2.55
C GLY A 82 0.95 18.32 -2.90
N ILE A 83 2.00 18.56 -2.10
CA ILE A 83 2.96 19.66 -2.32
C ILE A 83 3.70 19.50 -3.66
N GLU A 84 3.90 18.26 -4.10
CA GLU A 84 4.65 17.94 -5.33
C GLU A 84 3.75 17.47 -6.48
N ALA A 85 2.44 17.69 -6.39
CA ALA A 85 1.49 17.26 -7.41
C ALA A 85 1.81 17.89 -8.80
N ASP A 86 2.29 19.14 -8.82
CA ASP A 86 2.72 19.82 -10.04
C ASP A 86 4.01 19.27 -10.64
N GLN A 87 4.76 18.48 -9.87
CA GLN A 87 5.99 17.82 -10.26
C GLN A 87 5.79 16.32 -10.57
N GLY A 88 4.54 15.87 -10.67
CA GLY A 88 4.17 14.51 -11.08
C GLY A 88 4.05 13.50 -9.93
N GLU A 89 4.16 13.94 -8.68
CA GLU A 89 3.75 13.11 -7.54
C GLU A 89 2.21 13.06 -7.45
N PRO A 90 1.62 12.10 -6.70
CA PRO A 90 0.18 12.04 -6.53
C PRO A 90 -0.43 13.33 -5.96
N ASP A 91 -1.69 13.58 -6.31
CA ASP A 91 -2.50 14.60 -5.66
C ASP A 91 -2.59 14.34 -4.16
N ARG A 92 -2.97 15.37 -3.41
CA ARG A 92 -3.19 15.26 -1.97
C ARG A 92 -4.16 14.13 -1.64
N GLY A 93 -3.82 13.36 -0.62
CA GLY A 93 -4.66 12.34 -0.03
C GLY A 93 -4.09 10.93 -0.14
N PRO A 94 -4.89 9.93 0.26
CA PRO A 94 -4.45 8.56 0.29
C PRO A 94 -4.56 7.86 -1.07
N VAL A 95 -3.66 6.92 -1.32
CA VAL A 95 -3.70 5.99 -2.44
C VAL A 95 -3.32 4.58 -1.98
N TRP A 96 -3.99 3.59 -2.55
CA TRP A 96 -3.62 2.19 -2.43
C TRP A 96 -2.96 1.71 -3.71
N LEU A 97 -1.85 0.99 -3.56
CA LEU A 97 -1.06 0.43 -4.64
C LEU A 97 -0.81 -1.06 -4.36
N PHE A 98 -0.41 -1.80 -5.38
CA PHE A 98 0.11 -3.14 -5.25
C PHE A 98 1.31 -3.36 -6.17
N ALA A 99 2.20 -4.28 -5.79
CA ALA A 99 3.34 -4.65 -6.61
C ALA A 99 3.76 -6.10 -6.37
N GLU A 100 4.31 -6.75 -7.39
CA GLU A 100 4.98 -8.03 -7.21
C GLU A 100 6.34 -7.81 -6.55
N LEU A 101 6.63 -8.56 -5.49
CA LEU A 101 7.95 -8.54 -4.85
C LEU A 101 8.94 -9.32 -5.73
N LYS A 102 10.15 -8.80 -5.92
CA LYS A 102 11.23 -9.49 -6.63
C LYS A 102 12.13 -10.25 -5.67
N ALA A 103 12.92 -11.17 -6.22
CA ALA A 103 13.85 -12.01 -5.44
C ALA A 103 14.95 -11.21 -4.71
N ASP A 104 15.28 -10.00 -5.18
CA ASP A 104 16.23 -9.09 -4.52
C ASP A 104 15.56 -8.18 -3.47
N GLY A 105 14.28 -8.39 -3.18
CA GLY A 105 13.49 -7.58 -2.25
C GLY A 105 13.01 -6.26 -2.83
N SER A 106 13.35 -5.95 -4.08
CA SER A 106 12.83 -4.76 -4.77
C SER A 106 11.43 -5.01 -5.32
N ASN A 107 10.75 -3.94 -5.67
CA ASN A 107 9.57 -3.98 -6.53
C ASN A 107 9.75 -2.94 -7.63
N GLU A 108 9.06 -3.12 -8.75
CA GLU A 108 9.08 -2.17 -9.85
C GLU A 108 7.64 -1.78 -10.20
N TYR A 109 7.41 -0.46 -10.31
CA TYR A 109 6.16 0.14 -10.79
C TYR A 109 4.91 -0.32 -10.02
N PRO A 110 4.76 0.08 -8.74
CA PRO A 110 3.51 -0.07 -8.03
C PRO A 110 2.30 0.38 -8.88
N THR A 111 1.27 -0.45 -8.89
CA THR A 111 0.04 -0.23 -9.66
C THR A 111 -1.09 0.14 -8.72
N TRP A 112 -1.94 1.08 -9.10
CA TRP A 112 -3.08 1.51 -8.31
C TRP A 112 -4.05 0.36 -8.09
N LEU A 113 -4.49 0.19 -6.84
CA LEU A 113 -5.63 -0.66 -6.53
C LEU A 113 -6.93 0.10 -6.85
N PRO A 114 -7.92 -0.54 -7.47
CA PRO A 114 -9.21 0.08 -7.77
C PRO A 114 -10.10 0.13 -6.53
N VAL A 115 -9.65 0.84 -5.49
CA VAL A 115 -10.34 1.07 -4.22
C VAL A 115 -10.27 2.55 -3.87
N GLU A 116 -11.11 3.01 -2.95
CA GLU A 116 -10.96 4.34 -2.36
C GLU A 116 -9.64 4.43 -1.57
N GLY A 117 -9.03 5.61 -1.49
CA GLY A 117 -7.75 5.74 -0.79
C GLY A 117 -7.85 5.45 0.73
N TYR A 118 -9.01 5.71 1.34
CA TYR A 118 -9.37 5.24 2.68
C TYR A 118 -10.28 4.01 2.63
N ALA A 119 -10.03 3.05 1.75
CA ALA A 119 -10.91 1.88 1.58
C ALA A 119 -11.16 1.16 2.92
N SER A 120 -12.35 0.60 3.10
CA SER A 120 -12.62 -0.25 4.25
C SER A 120 -11.69 -1.47 4.25
N PRO A 121 -11.33 -2.03 5.43
CA PRO A 121 -10.53 -3.25 5.49
C PRO A 121 -11.09 -4.40 4.65
N ALA A 122 -12.42 -4.52 4.56
CA ALA A 122 -13.09 -5.52 3.72
C ALA A 122 -12.88 -5.28 2.22
N ALA A 123 -12.86 -4.01 1.77
CA ALA A 123 -12.55 -3.66 0.39
C ALA A 123 -11.11 -4.04 0.03
N ILE A 124 -10.14 -3.83 0.94
CA ILE A 124 -8.74 -4.23 0.73
C ILE A 124 -8.59 -5.75 0.64
N VAL A 125 -9.29 -6.50 1.49
CA VAL A 125 -9.32 -7.97 1.40
C VAL A 125 -9.81 -8.45 0.04
N GLU A 126 -10.92 -7.88 -0.46
CA GLU A 126 -11.47 -8.26 -1.76
C GLU A 126 -10.52 -7.86 -2.91
N ALA A 127 -9.95 -6.67 -2.86
CA ALA A 127 -8.98 -6.22 -3.86
C ALA A 127 -7.73 -7.12 -3.88
N ALA A 128 -7.18 -7.46 -2.71
CA ALA A 128 -6.06 -8.38 -2.58
C ALA A 128 -6.38 -9.76 -3.17
N ARG A 129 -7.56 -10.30 -2.87
CA ARG A 129 -8.04 -11.58 -3.45
C ARG A 129 -8.06 -11.54 -4.97
N LYS A 130 -8.55 -10.44 -5.56
CA LYS A 130 -8.61 -10.25 -7.00
C LYS A 130 -7.24 -10.08 -7.65
N VAL A 131 -6.32 -9.36 -7.00
CA VAL A 131 -4.92 -9.28 -7.44
C VAL A 131 -4.27 -10.65 -7.40
N ILE A 132 -4.41 -11.39 -6.30
CA ILE A 132 -3.86 -12.74 -6.14
C ILE A 132 -4.35 -13.67 -7.26
N ALA A 133 -5.66 -13.63 -7.55
CA ALA A 133 -6.29 -14.37 -8.65
C ALA A 133 -5.94 -13.85 -10.06
N ARG A 134 -5.15 -12.78 -10.16
CA ARG A 134 -4.80 -12.07 -11.40
C ARG A 134 -6.02 -11.52 -12.18
N GLU A 135 -7.14 -11.29 -11.49
CA GLU A 135 -8.31 -10.57 -12.03
C GLU A 135 -7.99 -9.08 -12.20
N ILE A 136 -7.17 -8.53 -11.30
CA ILE A 136 -6.59 -7.18 -11.41
C ILE A 136 -5.15 -7.37 -11.84
N GLY A 137 -4.84 -6.96 -13.07
CA GLY A 137 -3.48 -7.02 -13.61
C GLY A 137 -2.67 -5.76 -13.28
N ALA A 138 -1.35 -5.92 -13.20
CA ALA A 138 -0.43 -4.78 -13.10
C ALA A 138 -0.56 -3.89 -14.35
N GLY A 139 -0.34 -2.59 -14.16
CA GLY A 139 -0.27 -1.63 -15.26
C GLY A 139 0.93 -1.88 -16.18
N HIS A 140 0.95 -1.21 -17.32
CA HIS A 140 2.14 -1.14 -18.18
C HIS A 140 2.96 0.12 -17.88
N PHE A 141 4.28 0.06 -18.15
CA PHE A 141 5.23 1.17 -17.98
C PHE A 141 4.75 2.51 -18.60
N HIS A 142 3.97 2.46 -19.69
CA HIS A 142 3.44 3.64 -20.37
C HIS A 142 2.07 4.12 -19.86
N ASN A 143 1.38 3.32 -19.04
CA ASN A 143 0.03 3.61 -18.54
C ASN A 143 0.02 4.08 -17.08
N GLY A 144 1.16 4.59 -16.59
CA GLY A 144 1.22 5.36 -15.33
C GLY A 144 0.65 4.64 -14.10
N GLY A 145 0.94 3.34 -13.95
CA GLY A 145 0.46 2.59 -12.78
C GLY A 145 -1.04 2.30 -12.77
N GLN A 146 -1.80 2.54 -13.84
CA GLN A 146 -3.21 2.17 -13.90
C GLN A 146 -3.39 0.64 -13.95
N PRO A 147 -4.29 0.06 -13.13
CA PRO A 147 -4.54 -1.38 -13.15
C PRO A 147 -5.22 -1.82 -14.45
N GLN A 148 -4.92 -3.04 -14.89
CA GLN A 148 -5.72 -3.71 -15.89
C GLN A 148 -6.98 -4.29 -15.22
N TRP A 149 -8.03 -3.48 -15.17
CA TRP A 149 -9.28 -3.78 -14.48
C TRP A 149 -10.46 -2.98 -15.07
N ASP A 150 -11.61 -3.64 -15.30
CA ASP A 150 -12.83 -3.03 -15.85
C ASP A 150 -14.04 -3.08 -14.90
N GLY A 151 -13.90 -3.69 -13.72
CA GLY A 151 -14.98 -3.87 -12.75
C GLY A 151 -15.26 -2.68 -11.82
N GLY A 152 -14.62 -1.53 -12.04
CA GLY A 152 -14.85 -0.29 -11.27
C GLY A 152 -14.25 -0.28 -9.85
N ILE A 153 -14.63 0.68 -9.02
CA ILE A 153 -14.14 0.77 -7.63
C ILE A 153 -14.71 -0.37 -6.78
N ILE A 154 -13.85 -1.00 -5.99
CA ILE A 154 -14.17 -2.11 -5.10
C ILE A 154 -14.51 -1.57 -3.71
N GLY A 155 -15.68 -1.98 -3.21
CA GLY A 155 -16.09 -1.77 -1.83
C GLY A 155 -16.43 -0.32 -1.50
N ASP A 156 -16.29 0.02 -0.23
CA ASP A 156 -16.62 1.30 0.36
C ASP A 156 -15.41 1.89 1.12
N THR A 157 -15.59 3.10 1.62
CA THR A 157 -14.61 3.79 2.47
C THR A 157 -14.74 3.31 3.92
N TRP A 158 -13.64 3.32 4.66
CA TRP A 158 -13.61 3.00 6.09
C TRP A 158 -14.50 3.97 6.89
N ASP A 159 -15.27 3.45 7.84
CA ASP A 159 -16.24 4.22 8.64
C ASP A 159 -15.58 5.33 9.47
N ARG A 160 -14.30 5.18 9.80
CA ARG A 160 -13.48 6.15 10.53
C ARG A 160 -12.58 7.00 9.63
N HIS A 161 -12.81 7.02 8.31
CA HIS A 161 -11.93 7.73 7.38
C HIS A 161 -11.78 9.22 7.71
N ALA A 162 -12.85 9.89 8.18
CA ALA A 162 -12.81 11.31 8.50
C ALA A 162 -11.90 11.60 9.71
N GLU A 163 -11.83 10.68 10.67
CA GLU A 163 -10.91 10.79 11.82
C GLU A 163 -9.46 10.63 11.37
N LEU A 164 -9.21 9.65 10.48
CA LEU A 164 -7.88 9.40 9.92
C LEU A 164 -7.41 10.57 9.05
N ASP A 165 -8.27 11.06 8.15
CA ASP A 165 -7.97 12.19 7.27
C ASP A 165 -7.58 13.43 8.08
N ALA A 166 -8.36 13.76 9.11
CA ALA A 166 -8.03 14.87 10.01
C ALA A 166 -6.70 14.66 10.75
N ALA A 167 -6.38 13.42 11.14
CA ALA A 167 -5.12 13.10 11.82
C ALA A 167 -3.90 13.17 10.87
N CYS A 168 -4.05 12.72 9.62
CA CYS A 168 -3.02 12.86 8.58
C CYS A 168 -2.78 14.33 8.23
N GLU A 169 -3.83 15.14 8.10
CA GLU A 169 -3.73 16.58 7.85
C GLU A 169 -3.03 17.33 9.00
N ALA A 170 -3.35 16.99 10.25
CA ALA A 170 -2.69 17.56 11.41
C ALA A 170 -1.19 17.22 11.42
N TRP A 171 -0.85 15.94 11.19
CA TRP A 171 0.54 15.50 11.08
C TRP A 171 1.29 16.22 9.96
N GLY A 172 0.72 16.30 8.75
CA GLY A 172 1.37 16.98 7.62
C GLY A 172 1.61 18.47 7.86
N THR A 173 0.77 19.11 8.69
CA THR A 173 0.97 20.50 9.12
C THR A 173 2.12 20.61 10.11
N GLU A 174 2.20 19.72 11.10
CA GLU A 174 3.29 19.68 12.09
C GLU A 174 4.66 19.50 11.42
N GLU A 175 4.78 18.54 10.48
CA GLU A 175 6.03 18.29 9.74
C GLU A 175 6.49 19.51 8.92
N ALA A 176 5.55 20.21 8.30
CA ALA A 176 5.85 21.42 7.54
C ALA A 176 6.34 22.57 8.44
N GLU A 177 5.84 22.66 9.67
CA GLU A 177 6.30 23.64 10.66
C GLU A 177 7.69 23.30 11.20
N GLU A 178 7.96 22.03 11.49
CA GLU A 178 9.29 21.57 11.95
C GLU A 178 10.38 21.83 10.90
N ALA A 179 10.10 21.55 9.62
CA ALA A 179 11.03 21.80 8.52
C ALA A 179 11.34 23.29 8.29
N ALA A 180 10.50 24.21 8.79
CA ALA A 180 10.67 25.65 8.66
C ALA A 180 11.41 26.30 9.86
N SER A 181 11.67 25.53 10.93
CA SER A 181 12.29 26.00 12.19
C SER A 181 13.80 25.82 12.26
#